data_AF-A0A2V5UJP6-F1
#
_entry.id   AF-A0A2V5UJP6-F1
#
_cell.length_a   1.000
_cell.length_b   1.000
_cell.length_c   1.000
_cell.angle_alpha   90.00
_cell.angle_beta   90.00
_cell.angle_gamma   90.00
#
_symmetry.space_group_name_H-M   'P 1'
#
loop_
_entity.id
_entity.type
_entity.pdbx_description
1 polymer ?
#
loop_
_entity_poly.entity_id
_entity_poly.type
_entity_poly.pdbx_seq_one_letter_code
_entity_poly.pdbx_strand_id
1 'polypeptide(L)'
;MLSSKVRRVVIEYLVGDDRVAVESSELEVATQEPIEDGYVDLVLQQNGRFVIAVEVKVNSPEDCDHHRNQLRNYRKWLDKREPVGRLFTLVRNEDDAFQSQKYGADGRRTWFGPYKRFQTMLRDNDLHDVESSLIKNFCDYLESEAIVSTYEVTDLLSYAAGLKARNAVSGIFNQIASRLKSDAFATTSIEDRKDYWPQLRIQHPRWNKIFGSGNNEKISLWFCVPGIWEAQKYAFFPFHRTLASAT
;
A
#
# COMPACT_ATOMS: atom_id res chain seq x y z
N MET A 1 -23.30 10.71 2.54
CA MET A 1 -22.63 10.64 1.22
C MET A 1 -21.30 11.38 1.29
N LEU A 2 -20.21 10.84 0.74
CA LEU A 2 -18.97 11.60 0.55
C LEU A 2 -19.25 12.83 -0.33
N SER A 3 -18.64 13.96 -0.01
CA SER A 3 -18.86 15.21 -0.74
C SER A 3 -18.30 15.17 -2.16
N SER A 4 -18.74 16.17 -2.92
CA SER A 4 -18.25 16.46 -4.27
C SER A 4 -16.72 16.61 -4.33
N LYS A 5 -16.15 17.27 -3.31
CA LYS A 5 -14.74 17.60 -3.21
C LYS A 5 -13.89 16.35 -3.03
N VAL A 6 -14.30 15.43 -2.14
CA VAL A 6 -13.57 14.17 -1.89
C VAL A 6 -13.60 13.26 -3.13
N ARG A 7 -14.76 13.11 -3.76
CA ARG A 7 -14.91 12.30 -4.98
C ARG A 7 -14.04 12.84 -6.13
N ARG A 8 -14.03 14.17 -6.31
CA ARG A 8 -13.23 14.84 -7.33
C ARG A 8 -11.75 14.54 -7.16
N VAL A 9 -11.23 14.59 -5.94
CA VAL A 9 -9.82 14.28 -5.66
C VAL A 9 -9.42 12.87 -6.09
N VAL A 10 -10.28 11.89 -5.86
CA VAL A 10 -10.03 10.50 -6.31
C VAL A 10 -10.06 10.42 -7.83
N ILE A 11 -11.05 11.01 -8.49
CA ILE A 11 -11.16 10.97 -9.96
C ILE A 11 -9.98 11.68 -10.60
N GLU A 12 -9.65 12.90 -10.19
CA GLU A 12 -8.49 13.67 -10.69
C GLU A 12 -7.18 12.91 -10.49
N TYR A 13 -7.03 12.18 -9.38
CA TYR A 13 -5.86 11.34 -9.18
C TYR A 13 -5.81 10.17 -10.17
N LEU A 14 -6.94 9.51 -10.44
CA LEU A 14 -7.02 8.42 -11.41
C LEU A 14 -6.74 8.94 -12.82
N VAL A 15 -7.40 10.01 -13.27
CA VAL A 15 -7.30 10.49 -14.66
C VAL A 15 -6.08 11.37 -14.93
N GLY A 16 -5.46 11.96 -13.89
CA GLY A 16 -4.29 12.82 -14.03
C GLY A 16 -4.63 14.15 -14.71
N ASP A 17 -3.80 14.55 -15.70
CA ASP A 17 -3.94 15.82 -16.41
C ASP A 17 -5.07 15.83 -17.45
N ASP A 18 -5.64 14.66 -17.76
CA ASP A 18 -6.87 14.57 -18.55
C ASP A 18 -8.03 15.09 -17.71
N ARG A 19 -8.29 16.39 -17.81
CA ARG A 19 -9.35 17.09 -17.10
C ARG A 19 -10.73 16.58 -17.53
N VAL A 20 -11.19 15.51 -16.91
CA VAL A 20 -12.59 15.11 -16.95
C VAL A 20 -13.35 16.06 -16.04
N ALA A 21 -14.29 16.85 -16.59
CA ALA A 21 -15.13 17.74 -15.81
C ALA A 21 -16.10 16.93 -14.95
N VAL A 22 -15.73 16.70 -13.69
CA VAL A 22 -16.53 15.94 -12.73
C VAL A 22 -17.62 16.83 -12.12
N GLU A 23 -18.87 16.50 -12.40
CA GLU A 23 -20.01 17.02 -11.65
C GLU A 23 -20.48 15.94 -10.66
N SER A 24 -20.28 16.20 -9.37
CA SER A 24 -20.43 15.14 -8.38
C SER A 24 -21.88 14.71 -8.11
N SER A 25 -22.86 15.51 -8.52
CA SER A 25 -24.28 15.26 -8.27
C SER A 25 -24.80 14.05 -9.03
N GLU A 26 -24.09 13.60 -10.07
CA GLU A 26 -24.48 12.50 -10.95
C GLU A 26 -23.46 11.35 -10.96
N LEU A 27 -22.54 11.34 -9.98
CA LEU A 27 -21.53 10.28 -9.90
C LEU A 27 -22.11 9.04 -9.20
N GLU A 28 -22.21 7.96 -9.97
CA GLU A 28 -22.50 6.62 -9.49
C GLU A 28 -21.19 5.87 -9.17
N VAL A 29 -21.21 5.14 -8.06
CA VAL A 29 -20.09 4.34 -7.59
C VAL A 29 -20.60 2.93 -7.35
N ALA A 30 -20.05 1.96 -8.08
CA ALA A 30 -20.34 0.54 -7.91
C ALA A 30 -19.07 -0.19 -7.49
N THR A 31 -19.20 -1.15 -6.56
CA THR A 31 -18.12 -2.05 -6.17
C THR A 31 -18.50 -3.45 -6.58
N GLN A 32 -17.54 -4.25 -7.06
CA GLN A 32 -17.80 -5.61 -7.55
C GLN A 32 -18.89 -5.60 -8.65
N GLU A 33 -18.75 -4.71 -9.63
CA GLU A 33 -19.69 -4.59 -10.76
C GLU A 33 -19.61 -5.86 -11.61
N PRO A 34 -20.70 -6.62 -11.77
CA PRO A 34 -20.69 -7.86 -12.56
C PRO A 34 -20.52 -7.58 -14.05
N ILE A 35 -19.69 -8.37 -14.70
CA ILE A 35 -19.49 -8.40 -16.15
C ILE A 35 -19.58 -9.85 -16.66
N GLU A 36 -19.59 -10.04 -17.99
CA GLU A 36 -19.70 -11.39 -18.60
C GLU A 36 -18.70 -12.40 -18.00
N ASP A 37 -17.45 -11.96 -17.76
CA ASP A 37 -16.36 -12.82 -17.28
C ASP A 37 -15.71 -12.28 -15.99
N GLY A 38 -16.52 -11.94 -14.98
CA GLY A 38 -16.03 -11.62 -13.63
C GLY A 38 -16.69 -10.40 -12.99
N TYR A 39 -15.95 -9.73 -12.11
CA TYR A 39 -16.40 -8.55 -11.37
C TYR A 39 -15.31 -7.48 -11.42
N VAL A 40 -15.68 -6.24 -11.75
CA VAL A 40 -14.77 -5.10 -11.65
C VAL A 40 -14.82 -4.57 -10.22
N ASP A 41 -13.67 -4.45 -9.56
CA ASP A 41 -13.61 -4.09 -8.14
C ASP A 41 -14.29 -2.76 -7.82
N LEU A 42 -14.07 -1.75 -8.65
CA LEU A 42 -14.65 -0.42 -8.51
C LEU A 42 -14.97 0.18 -9.88
N VAL A 43 -16.17 0.71 -10.03
CA VAL A 43 -16.62 1.45 -11.22
C VAL A 43 -17.15 2.81 -10.78
N LEU A 44 -16.62 3.87 -11.39
CA LEU A 44 -17.08 5.24 -11.24
C LEU A 44 -17.72 5.66 -12.56
N GLN A 45 -19.00 6.02 -12.53
CA GLN A 45 -19.74 6.37 -13.74
C GLN A 45 -20.43 7.71 -13.58
N GLN A 46 -20.36 8.53 -14.61
CA GLN A 46 -21.24 9.67 -14.78
C GLN A 46 -21.87 9.59 -16.17
N ASN A 47 -23.21 9.53 -16.20
CA ASN A 47 -23.98 9.29 -17.41
C ASN A 47 -23.63 10.28 -18.52
N GLY A 48 -23.34 9.75 -19.71
CA GLY A 48 -22.97 10.55 -20.88
C GLY A 48 -21.60 11.23 -20.80
N ARG A 49 -20.82 11.07 -19.72
CA ARG A 49 -19.52 11.75 -19.55
C ARG A 49 -18.34 10.81 -19.45
N PHE A 50 -18.38 9.85 -18.53
CA PHE A 50 -17.28 8.90 -18.36
C PHE A 50 -17.72 7.64 -17.64
N VAL A 51 -16.94 6.58 -17.88
CA VAL A 51 -16.91 5.36 -17.07
C VAL A 51 -15.45 5.11 -16.72
N ILE A 52 -15.13 4.93 -15.44
CA ILE A 52 -13.79 4.60 -14.95
C ILE A 52 -13.90 3.28 -14.18
N ALA A 53 -13.27 2.24 -14.69
CA ALA A 53 -13.05 0.99 -13.99
C ALA A 53 -11.70 1.02 -13.25
N VAL A 54 -11.66 0.44 -12.07
CA VAL A 54 -10.46 0.29 -11.27
C VAL A 54 -10.38 -1.15 -10.76
N GLU A 55 -9.29 -1.83 -11.08
CA GLU A 55 -8.92 -3.12 -10.47
C GLU A 55 -8.00 -2.85 -9.27
N VAL A 56 -8.33 -3.39 -8.11
CA VAL A 56 -7.66 -3.11 -6.84
C VAL A 56 -6.76 -4.29 -6.47
N LYS A 57 -5.46 -4.03 -6.29
CA LYS A 57 -4.48 -5.05 -5.85
C LYS A 57 -3.75 -4.62 -4.59
N VAL A 58 -4.17 -5.17 -3.45
CA VAL A 58 -3.55 -4.87 -2.14
C VAL A 58 -2.54 -5.95 -1.72
N ASN A 59 -2.96 -7.22 -1.73
CA ASN A 59 -2.16 -8.36 -1.24
C ASN A 59 -1.79 -9.39 -2.31
N SER A 60 -2.37 -9.25 -3.50
CA SER A 60 -2.14 -10.14 -4.64
C SER A 60 -1.03 -9.58 -5.54
N PRO A 61 -0.18 -10.44 -6.13
CA PRO A 61 0.84 -10.00 -7.06
C PRO A 61 0.20 -9.37 -8.31
N GLU A 62 0.78 -8.28 -8.80
CA GLU A 62 0.39 -7.68 -10.09
C GLU A 62 0.69 -8.67 -11.22
N ASP A 63 1.89 -9.25 -11.23
CA ASP A 63 2.29 -10.11 -12.33
C ASP A 63 1.79 -11.56 -12.22
N CYS A 64 0.51 -11.78 -12.55
CA CYS A 64 -0.05 -13.12 -12.70
C CYS A 64 -1.01 -13.22 -13.89
N ASP A 65 -1.14 -14.42 -14.46
CA ASP A 65 -2.02 -14.69 -15.60
C ASP A 65 -3.47 -14.30 -15.34
N HIS A 66 -3.93 -14.51 -14.10
CA HIS A 66 -5.26 -14.11 -13.68
C HIS A 66 -5.48 -12.60 -13.82
N HIS A 67 -4.56 -11.78 -13.30
CA HIS A 67 -4.68 -10.32 -13.40
C HIS A 67 -4.58 -9.83 -14.84
N ARG A 68 -3.64 -10.38 -15.63
CA ARG A 68 -3.51 -10.05 -17.07
C ARG A 68 -4.79 -10.36 -17.84
N ASN A 69 -5.49 -11.45 -17.50
CA ASN A 69 -6.77 -11.82 -18.12
C ASN A 69 -7.92 -10.92 -17.63
N GLN A 70 -7.98 -10.59 -16.34
CA GLN A 70 -8.94 -9.63 -15.80
C GLN A 70 -8.89 -8.29 -16.55
N LEU A 71 -7.69 -7.69 -16.69
CA LEU A 71 -7.54 -6.41 -17.38
C LEU A 71 -8.03 -6.45 -18.83
N ARG A 72 -7.75 -7.54 -19.55
CA ARG A 72 -8.24 -7.71 -20.93
C ARG A 72 -9.75 -7.84 -20.99
N ASN A 73 -10.36 -8.55 -20.05
CA ASN A 73 -11.81 -8.72 -19.98
C ASN A 73 -12.49 -7.38 -19.65
N TYR A 74 -11.93 -6.62 -18.71
CA TYR A 74 -12.45 -5.30 -18.36
C TYR A 74 -12.34 -4.31 -19.50
N ARG A 75 -11.20 -4.32 -20.24
CA ARG A 75 -11.04 -3.50 -21.43
C ARG A 75 -12.11 -3.83 -22.48
N LYS A 76 -12.31 -5.10 -22.82
CA LYS A 76 -13.37 -5.53 -23.75
C LYS A 76 -14.76 -5.09 -23.29
N TRP A 77 -15.03 -5.12 -22.00
CA TRP A 77 -16.30 -4.65 -21.44
C TRP A 77 -16.45 -3.12 -21.54
N LEU A 78 -15.40 -2.35 -21.26
CA LEU A 78 -15.40 -0.89 -21.41
C LEU A 78 -15.55 -0.44 -22.87
N ASP A 79 -14.97 -1.18 -23.81
CA ASP A 79 -15.05 -0.88 -25.25
C ASP A 79 -16.49 -1.02 -25.80
N LYS A 80 -17.37 -1.74 -25.10
CA LYS A 80 -18.80 -1.88 -25.43
C LYS A 80 -19.67 -0.75 -24.83
N ARG A 81 -19.11 0.15 -24.00
CA ARG A 81 -19.86 1.22 -23.33
C ARG A 81 -19.76 2.55 -24.09
N GLU A 82 -20.80 3.38 -23.95
CA GLU A 82 -20.79 4.77 -24.39
C GLU A 82 -20.93 5.72 -23.18
N PRO A 83 -19.98 6.65 -22.96
CA PRO A 83 -18.69 6.79 -23.66
C PRO A 83 -17.73 5.63 -23.35
N VAL A 84 -16.73 5.43 -24.22
CA VAL A 84 -15.66 4.45 -23.99
C VAL A 84 -14.96 4.79 -22.68
N GLY A 85 -14.96 3.83 -21.76
CA GLY A 85 -14.44 4.07 -20.42
C GLY A 85 -12.94 3.87 -20.29
N ARG A 86 -12.43 4.29 -19.12
CA ARG A 86 -11.03 4.18 -18.74
C ARG A 86 -10.82 3.06 -17.73
N LEU A 87 -9.67 2.40 -17.78
CA LEU A 87 -9.28 1.32 -16.88
C LEU A 87 -8.00 1.68 -16.15
N PHE A 88 -8.02 1.64 -14.82
CA PHE A 88 -6.82 1.80 -14.01
C PHE A 88 -6.58 0.59 -13.12
N THR A 89 -5.33 0.36 -12.75
CA THR A 89 -5.00 -0.47 -11.59
C THR A 89 -4.69 0.41 -10.40
N LEU A 90 -5.22 0.05 -9.23
CA LEU A 90 -4.93 0.72 -7.96
C LEU A 90 -4.25 -0.27 -7.01
N VAL A 91 -2.94 -0.11 -6.88
CA VAL A 91 -2.08 -1.10 -6.23
C VAL A 91 -1.49 -0.58 -4.93
N ARG A 92 -1.05 -1.50 -4.08
CA ARG A 92 -0.30 -1.16 -2.86
C ARG A 92 1.10 -0.63 -3.19
N ASN A 93 1.90 -1.46 -3.88
CA ASN A 93 3.24 -1.14 -4.35
C ASN A 93 3.29 -1.42 -5.84
N GLU A 94 3.99 -0.58 -6.59
CA GLU A 94 4.23 -0.81 -8.00
C GLU A 94 5.26 -1.92 -8.22
N ASP A 95 4.95 -2.86 -9.11
CA ASP A 95 5.89 -3.81 -9.69
C ASP A 95 6.48 -3.23 -10.99
N ASP A 96 7.73 -2.77 -10.94
CA ASP A 96 8.40 -2.12 -12.08
C ASP A 96 8.49 -3.02 -13.33
N ALA A 97 8.39 -4.35 -13.19
CA ALA A 97 8.38 -5.28 -14.31
C ALA A 97 7.00 -5.41 -14.97
N PHE A 98 5.92 -5.10 -14.24
CA PHE A 98 4.56 -5.22 -14.74
C PHE A 98 4.12 -3.97 -15.54
N GLN A 99 3.72 -4.18 -16.79
CA GLN A 99 3.28 -3.12 -17.70
C GLN A 99 1.78 -3.26 -17.97
N SER A 100 0.95 -2.65 -17.11
CA SER A 100 -0.52 -2.79 -17.13
C SER A 100 -1.14 -2.35 -18.48
N GLN A 101 -0.53 -1.41 -19.18
CA GLN A 101 -0.97 -0.92 -20.49
C GLN A 101 -0.96 -2.00 -21.56
N LYS A 102 -0.05 -2.98 -21.50
CA LYS A 102 -0.02 -4.12 -22.44
C LYS A 102 -1.25 -5.01 -22.32
N TYR A 103 -1.99 -4.90 -21.22
CA TYR A 103 -3.19 -5.71 -20.92
C TYR A 103 -4.46 -4.88 -20.95
N GLY A 104 -4.38 -3.61 -21.37
CA GLY A 104 -5.53 -2.74 -21.60
C GLY A 104 -5.79 -1.71 -20.51
N ALA A 105 -4.96 -1.55 -19.48
CA ALA A 105 -5.13 -0.43 -18.55
C ALA A 105 -4.63 0.89 -19.16
N ASP A 106 -5.28 2.02 -18.87
CA ASP A 106 -4.82 3.37 -19.22
C ASP A 106 -3.73 3.87 -18.25
N GLY A 107 -3.69 3.31 -17.03
CA GLY A 107 -2.63 3.64 -16.09
C GLY A 107 -2.59 2.76 -14.86
N ARG A 108 -1.44 2.76 -14.21
CA ARG A 108 -1.25 2.25 -12.85
C ARG A 108 -1.23 3.40 -11.85
N ARG A 109 -1.83 3.18 -10.70
CA ARG A 109 -1.94 4.12 -9.59
C ARG A 109 -1.68 3.39 -8.28
N THR A 110 -1.30 4.14 -7.24
CA THR A 110 -1.07 3.59 -5.91
C THR A 110 -1.99 4.23 -4.88
N TRP A 111 -2.30 3.49 -3.82
CA TRP A 111 -3.04 4.03 -2.67
C TRP A 111 -2.34 5.20 -1.98
N PHE A 112 -1.04 5.38 -2.20
CA PHE A 112 -0.27 6.50 -1.68
C PHE A 112 -0.70 7.86 -2.27
N GLY A 113 -1.18 7.86 -3.52
CA GLY A 113 -1.61 9.08 -4.19
C GLY A 113 -2.85 9.73 -3.55
N PRO A 114 -3.99 9.01 -3.42
CA PRO A 114 -5.17 9.51 -2.72
C PRO A 114 -4.85 9.85 -1.28
N TYR A 115 -4.08 9.00 -0.58
CA TYR A 115 -3.64 9.25 0.79
C TYR A 115 -2.95 10.62 0.93
N LYS A 116 -1.97 10.95 0.08
CA LYS A 116 -1.26 12.24 0.14
C LYS A 116 -2.21 13.42 -0.07
N ARG A 117 -3.10 13.32 -1.06
CA ARG A 117 -4.06 14.39 -1.36
C ARG A 117 -5.03 14.61 -0.21
N PHE A 118 -5.50 13.54 0.42
CA PHE A 118 -6.36 13.59 1.60
C PHE A 118 -5.66 14.19 2.82
N GLN A 119 -4.40 13.85 3.06
CA GLN A 119 -3.60 14.49 4.12
C GLN A 119 -3.45 16.00 3.90
N THR A 120 -3.27 16.46 2.66
CA THR A 120 -3.27 17.89 2.34
C THR A 120 -4.63 18.52 2.63
N MET A 121 -5.73 17.90 2.20
CA MET A 121 -7.08 18.43 2.46
C MET A 121 -7.39 18.57 3.95
N LEU A 122 -6.95 17.62 4.78
CA LEU A 122 -7.11 17.68 6.23
C LEU A 122 -6.32 18.84 6.86
N ARG A 123 -5.17 19.23 6.28
CA ARG A 123 -4.36 20.37 6.77
C ARG A 123 -4.93 21.71 6.37
N ASP A 124 -5.55 21.79 5.20
CA ASP A 124 -6.13 23.03 4.66
C ASP A 124 -7.39 23.46 5.43
N ASN A 125 -7.94 22.60 6.31
CA ASN A 125 -9.12 22.85 7.16
C ASN A 125 -10.37 23.32 6.40
N ASP A 126 -10.45 23.05 5.10
CA ASP A 126 -11.56 23.44 4.22
C ASP A 126 -12.54 22.25 4.02
N LEU A 127 -12.84 21.55 5.11
CA LEU A 127 -13.69 20.36 5.15
C LEU A 127 -14.64 20.44 6.33
N HIS A 128 -15.87 19.99 6.15
CA HIS A 128 -16.81 19.83 7.25
C HIS A 128 -16.33 18.72 8.19
N ASP A 129 -16.60 18.83 9.49
CA ASP A 129 -16.24 17.85 10.54
C ASP A 129 -16.51 16.37 10.17
N VAL A 130 -17.62 16.09 9.49
CA VAL A 130 -17.97 14.73 9.05
C VAL A 130 -17.03 14.25 7.95
N GLU A 131 -16.71 15.11 6.99
CA GLU A 131 -15.76 14.78 5.91
C GLU A 131 -14.35 14.58 6.48
N SER A 132 -13.93 15.49 7.35
CA SER A 132 -12.65 15.39 8.06
C SER A 132 -12.55 14.08 8.83
N SER A 133 -13.60 13.68 9.55
CA SER A 133 -13.62 12.39 10.26
C SER A 133 -13.57 11.20 9.32
N LEU A 134 -14.34 11.21 8.22
CA LEU A 134 -14.33 10.12 7.24
C LEU A 134 -12.96 9.97 6.57
N ILE A 135 -12.37 11.07 6.12
CA ILE A 135 -11.06 11.08 5.48
C ILE A 135 -9.98 10.63 6.47
N LYS A 136 -10.04 11.11 7.72
CA LYS A 136 -9.11 10.69 8.76
C LYS A 136 -9.20 9.19 9.02
N ASN A 137 -10.40 8.67 9.25
CA ASN A 137 -10.61 7.22 9.47
C ASN A 137 -10.15 6.38 8.27
N PHE A 138 -10.37 6.87 7.05
CA PHE A 138 -9.89 6.21 5.84
C PHE A 138 -8.35 6.21 5.76
N CYS A 139 -7.69 7.34 6.04
CA CYS A 139 -6.23 7.40 6.07
C CYS A 139 -5.64 6.52 7.19
N ASP A 140 -6.24 6.55 8.38
CA ASP A 140 -5.84 5.72 9.52
C ASP A 140 -5.96 4.23 9.17
N TYR A 141 -7.02 3.83 8.45
CA TYR A 141 -7.19 2.46 7.93
C TYR A 141 -6.10 2.07 6.92
N LEU A 142 -5.79 2.94 5.95
CA LEU A 142 -4.74 2.67 4.97
C LEU A 142 -3.37 2.46 5.64
N GLU A 143 -3.08 3.21 6.71
CA GLU A 143 -1.86 3.05 7.51
C GLU A 143 -1.90 1.77 8.36
N SER A 144 -3.01 1.51 9.07
CA SER A 144 -3.11 0.36 9.98
C SER A 144 -3.03 -0.97 9.25
N GLU A 145 -3.62 -1.04 8.05
CA GLU A 145 -3.55 -2.23 7.18
C GLU A 145 -2.27 -2.26 6.34
N ALA A 146 -1.34 -1.32 6.56
CA ALA A 146 -0.10 -1.17 5.83
C ALA A 146 -0.26 -1.02 4.30
N ILE A 147 -1.45 -0.64 3.82
CA ILE A 147 -1.75 -0.39 2.40
C ILE A 147 -0.96 0.83 1.92
N VAL A 148 -0.78 1.81 2.80
CA VAL A 148 0.15 2.91 2.63
C VAL A 148 1.16 2.87 3.76
N SER A 149 2.44 3.08 3.43
CA SER A 149 3.46 3.41 4.43
C SER A 149 3.92 4.83 4.21
N THR A 150 3.76 5.67 5.24
CA THR A 150 4.31 7.03 5.29
C THR A 150 5.59 7.11 6.10
N TYR A 151 6.02 6.00 6.67
CA TYR A 151 7.11 5.98 7.63
C TYR A 151 8.45 6.01 6.92
N GLU A 152 9.19 7.10 7.09
CA GLU A 152 10.63 7.09 6.86
C GLU A 152 11.33 6.42 8.04
N VAL A 153 12.48 5.79 7.80
CA VAL A 153 13.28 5.15 8.88
C VAL A 153 13.63 6.18 9.97
N THR A 154 13.75 7.45 9.62
CA THR A 154 14.00 8.56 10.55
C THR A 154 12.84 8.85 11.48
N ASP A 155 11.59 8.63 11.06
CA ASP A 155 10.40 8.92 11.87
C ASP A 155 10.28 7.92 13.03
N LEU A 156 10.72 6.67 12.81
CA LEU A 156 10.77 5.61 13.82
C LEU A 156 11.53 6.02 15.07
N LEU A 157 12.55 6.86 14.94
CA LEU A 157 13.39 7.33 16.04
C LEU A 157 12.68 8.34 16.97
N SER A 158 11.60 8.97 16.50
CA SER A 158 10.89 10.04 17.21
C SER A 158 9.65 9.56 17.99
N TYR A 159 9.20 8.33 17.76
CA TYR A 159 7.98 7.81 18.38
C TYR A 159 8.21 7.42 19.84
N ALA A 160 7.87 8.33 20.76
CA ALA A 160 7.68 7.99 22.17
C ALA A 160 6.34 7.23 22.42
N ALA A 161 5.48 7.07 21.41
CA ALA A 161 4.17 6.42 21.51
C ALA A 161 4.22 4.99 20.94
N GLY A 162 4.26 4.00 21.83
CA GLY A 162 4.51 2.60 21.50
C GLY A 162 3.53 1.92 20.54
N LEU A 163 2.31 2.44 20.34
CA LEU A 163 1.34 1.86 19.39
C LEU A 163 1.63 2.28 17.95
N LYS A 164 2.02 3.54 17.71
CA LYS A 164 2.30 4.05 16.35
C LYS A 164 3.53 3.41 15.74
N ALA A 165 4.57 3.17 16.52
CA ALA A 165 5.75 2.52 15.98
C ALA A 165 5.58 1.01 15.77
N ARG A 166 4.69 0.35 16.53
CA ARG A 166 4.33 -1.04 16.23
C ARG A 166 3.72 -1.13 14.84
N ASN A 167 2.68 -0.33 14.57
CA ASN A 167 2.07 -0.25 13.26
C ASN A 167 3.10 0.13 12.16
N ALA A 168 4.03 1.04 12.47
CA ALA A 168 5.09 1.41 11.53
C ALA A 168 6.05 0.26 11.21
N VAL A 169 6.49 -0.50 12.22
CA VAL A 169 7.34 -1.68 12.03
C VAL A 169 6.60 -2.76 11.26
N SER A 170 5.33 -3.03 11.59
CA SER A 170 4.46 -3.94 10.82
C SER A 170 4.35 -3.49 9.35
N GLY A 171 4.17 -2.20 9.12
CA GLY A 171 4.12 -1.62 7.78
C GLY A 171 5.39 -1.87 6.97
N ILE A 172 6.55 -1.60 7.57
CA ILE A 172 7.86 -1.84 6.95
C ILE A 172 8.09 -3.32 6.67
N PHE A 173 7.80 -4.19 7.64
CA PHE A 173 7.94 -5.63 7.47
C PHE A 173 7.04 -6.16 6.37
N ASN A 174 5.80 -5.69 6.28
CA ASN A 174 4.90 -6.06 5.19
C ASN A 174 5.39 -5.58 3.82
N GLN A 175 5.99 -4.39 3.73
CA GLN A 175 6.58 -3.90 2.48
C GLN A 175 7.78 -4.74 2.04
N ILE A 176 8.69 -5.03 2.97
CA ILE A 176 9.87 -5.86 2.70
C ILE A 176 9.43 -7.28 2.33
N ALA A 177 8.49 -7.87 3.06
CA ALA A 177 7.91 -9.17 2.75
C ALA A 177 7.29 -9.22 1.35
N SER A 178 6.53 -8.20 0.97
CA SER A 178 5.92 -8.09 -0.36
C SER A 178 6.98 -8.07 -1.48
N ARG A 179 8.08 -7.31 -1.29
CA ARG A 179 9.19 -7.25 -2.26
C ARG A 179 9.98 -8.56 -2.31
N LEU A 180 10.21 -9.19 -1.16
CA LEU A 180 10.93 -10.45 -1.09
C LEU A 180 10.13 -11.62 -1.67
N LYS A 181 8.79 -11.55 -1.63
CA LYS A 181 7.91 -12.55 -2.22
C LYS A 181 8.04 -12.64 -3.74
N SER A 182 8.27 -11.53 -4.46
CA SER A 182 8.53 -11.57 -5.90
C SER A 182 9.84 -12.31 -6.22
N ASP A 183 10.80 -12.30 -5.29
CA ASP A 183 12.06 -13.01 -5.38
C ASP A 183 12.02 -14.43 -4.78
N ALA A 184 10.81 -14.98 -4.57
CA ALA A 184 10.54 -16.30 -4.01
C ALA A 184 11.08 -16.54 -2.59
N PHE A 185 11.38 -15.48 -1.83
CA PHE A 185 11.67 -15.59 -0.41
C PHE A 185 10.36 -15.71 0.39
N ALA A 186 10.39 -16.54 1.43
CA ALA A 186 9.37 -16.61 2.46
C ALA A 186 9.79 -15.74 3.64
N THR A 187 8.83 -15.10 4.30
CA THR A 187 9.10 -14.23 5.45
C THR A 187 8.19 -14.52 6.62
N THR A 188 8.70 -14.41 7.84
CA THR A 188 7.94 -14.53 9.09
C THR A 188 8.21 -13.32 9.97
N SER A 189 7.16 -12.56 10.27
CA SER A 189 7.27 -11.39 11.14
C SER A 189 7.00 -11.75 12.60
N ILE A 190 7.76 -11.15 13.51
CA ILE A 190 7.57 -11.23 14.96
C ILE A 190 7.56 -9.80 15.50
N GLU A 191 6.38 -9.27 15.81
CA GLU A 191 6.18 -7.87 16.21
C GLU A 191 5.70 -7.71 17.67
N ASP A 192 4.96 -8.69 18.20
CA ASP A 192 4.18 -8.57 19.44
C ASP A 192 4.80 -9.21 20.69
N ARG A 193 6.06 -9.67 20.63
CA ARG A 193 6.70 -10.32 21.78
C ARG A 193 7.42 -9.29 22.64
N LYS A 194 6.94 -9.08 23.87
CA LYS A 194 7.55 -8.17 24.86
C LYS A 194 9.04 -8.46 25.13
N ASP A 195 9.44 -9.72 25.02
CA ASP A 195 10.82 -10.17 25.31
C ASP A 195 11.71 -10.25 24.07
N TYR A 196 11.21 -9.90 22.89
CA TYR A 196 11.95 -9.97 21.63
C TYR A 196 11.92 -8.64 20.91
N TRP A 197 13.02 -8.34 20.23
CA TRP A 197 13.02 -7.25 19.27
C TRP A 197 12.13 -7.61 18.08
N PRO A 198 11.42 -6.64 17.51
CA PRO A 198 10.73 -6.85 16.26
C PRO A 198 11.70 -7.39 15.20
N GLN A 199 11.34 -8.51 14.60
CA GLN A 199 12.18 -9.16 13.60
C GLN A 199 11.35 -9.66 12.41
N LEU A 200 11.85 -9.40 11.21
CA LEU A 200 11.41 -10.06 10.00
C LEU A 200 12.43 -11.13 9.64
N ARG A 201 12.05 -12.38 9.84
CA ARG A 201 12.85 -13.54 9.43
C ARG A 201 12.58 -13.84 7.98
N ILE A 202 13.64 -14.12 7.24
CA ILE A 202 13.60 -14.36 5.80
C ILE A 202 14.17 -15.74 5.55
N GLN A 203 13.52 -16.50 4.67
CA GLN A 203 13.92 -17.82 4.22
C GLN A 203 13.91 -17.86 2.70
N HIS A 204 14.92 -18.48 2.09
CA HIS A 204 14.92 -18.79 0.67
C HIS A 204 14.75 -20.30 0.43
N PRO A 205 13.91 -20.75 -0.53
CA PRO A 205 13.68 -22.17 -0.81
C PRO A 205 14.97 -22.96 -1.13
N ARG A 206 15.97 -22.31 -1.73
CA ARG A 206 17.25 -22.95 -2.06
C ARG A 206 18.16 -23.18 -0.85
N TRP A 207 17.92 -22.54 0.29
CA TRP A 207 18.81 -22.64 1.45
C TRP A 207 18.81 -24.03 2.08
N ASN A 208 17.73 -24.80 1.97
CA ASN A 208 17.74 -26.21 2.39
C ASN A 208 18.76 -27.04 1.61
N LYS A 209 19.05 -26.67 0.35
CA LYS A 209 20.07 -27.34 -0.48
C LYS A 209 21.50 -26.94 -0.09
N ILE A 210 21.67 -25.76 0.50
CA ILE A 210 22.98 -25.19 0.84
C ILE A 210 23.37 -25.51 2.29
N PHE A 211 22.41 -25.39 3.21
CA PHE A 211 22.64 -25.47 4.65
C PHE A 211 22.04 -26.73 5.31
N GLY A 212 21.43 -27.62 4.53
CA GLY A 212 20.78 -28.84 5.01
C GLY A 212 19.33 -28.63 5.46
N SER A 213 18.67 -29.72 5.84
CA SER A 213 17.28 -29.72 6.30
C SER A 213 17.12 -29.03 7.65
N GLY A 214 16.09 -28.21 7.81
CA GLY A 214 15.77 -27.52 9.07
C GLY A 214 15.10 -26.17 8.82
N ASN A 215 14.82 -25.43 9.90
CA ASN A 215 14.32 -24.08 9.76
C ASN A 215 15.46 -23.14 9.34
N ASN A 216 15.54 -22.84 8.05
CA ASN A 216 16.60 -22.02 7.45
C ASN A 216 16.18 -20.55 7.36
N GLU A 217 15.88 -19.92 8.49
CA GLU A 217 15.66 -18.47 8.60
C GLU A 217 17.01 -17.76 8.79
N LYS A 218 17.86 -17.74 7.74
CA LYS A 218 19.27 -17.29 7.85
C LYS A 218 19.46 -15.78 7.89
N ILE A 219 18.47 -15.00 7.45
CA ILE A 219 18.52 -13.54 7.48
C ILE A 219 17.38 -13.06 8.37
N SER A 220 17.71 -12.23 9.35
CA SER A 220 16.74 -11.52 10.18
C SER A 220 17.00 -10.02 10.06
N LEU A 221 15.97 -9.26 9.71
CA LEU A 221 15.98 -7.81 9.84
C LEU A 221 15.45 -7.44 11.21
N TRP A 222 16.23 -6.68 11.96
CA TRP A 222 15.90 -6.22 13.29
C TRP A 222 15.59 -4.72 13.25
N PHE A 223 14.49 -4.31 13.88
CA PHE A 223 14.21 -2.89 14.11
C PHE A 223 14.34 -2.55 15.59
N CYS A 224 15.19 -1.58 15.89
CA CYS A 224 15.35 -1.03 17.23
C CYS A 224 14.76 0.38 17.27
N VAL A 225 13.72 0.58 18.09
CA VAL A 225 13.27 1.91 18.50
C VAL A 225 13.51 2.03 20.01
N PRO A 226 14.62 2.68 20.43
CA PRO A 226 15.06 2.72 21.83
C PRO A 226 14.02 3.24 22.84
N GLY A 227 13.04 4.02 22.39
CA GLY A 227 11.99 4.57 23.25
C GLY A 227 10.77 3.66 23.51
N ILE A 228 10.67 2.49 22.86
CA ILE A 228 9.41 1.72 22.78
C ILE A 228 9.53 0.31 23.34
N TRP A 229 10.65 -0.34 23.05
CA TRP A 229 10.98 -1.62 23.63
C TRP A 229 12.09 -1.34 24.64
N GLU A 230 11.82 -1.57 25.92
CA GLU A 230 12.75 -1.40 27.05
C GLU A 230 13.92 -2.40 26.98
N ALA A 231 14.54 -2.56 25.83
CA ALA A 231 15.73 -3.36 25.61
C ALA A 231 16.95 -2.61 26.17
N GLN A 232 16.95 -2.34 27.46
CA GLN A 232 18.11 -1.76 28.17
C GLN A 232 19.33 -2.68 28.16
N LYS A 233 19.21 -3.94 27.70
CA LYS A 233 20.23 -5.00 27.89
C LYS A 233 20.85 -5.61 26.64
N TYR A 234 20.38 -5.30 25.43
CA TYR A 234 20.89 -5.97 24.21
C TYR A 234 21.28 -5.01 23.09
N ALA A 235 21.73 -3.79 23.38
CA ALA A 235 22.19 -2.89 22.34
C ALA A 235 23.48 -3.41 21.66
N PHE A 236 23.42 -3.59 20.33
CA PHE A 236 24.59 -3.56 19.47
C PHE A 236 25.09 -2.11 19.43
N PHE A 237 25.87 -1.71 20.44
CA PHE A 237 26.63 -0.47 20.33
C PHE A 237 27.83 -0.75 19.41
N PRO A 238 28.04 0.01 18.31
CA PRO A 238 29.35 0.03 17.68
C PRO A 238 30.32 0.57 18.73
N PHE A 239 31.26 -0.27 19.16
CA PHE A 239 32.32 0.09 20.09
C PHE A 239 33.05 1.34 19.57
N HIS A 240 32.77 2.51 20.14
CA HIS A 240 33.80 3.53 20.23
C HIS A 240 34.70 3.12 21.39
N ARG A 241 35.85 2.53 21.05
CA ARG A 241 36.99 2.47 21.96
C ARG A 241 37.35 3.90 22.35
N THR A 242 36.91 4.35 23.51
CA THR A 242 37.60 5.45 24.19
C THR A 242 38.92 4.86 24.69
N LEU A 243 40.00 5.25 24.04
CA LEU A 243 41.36 4.97 24.47
C LEU A 243 41.54 5.43 25.92
N ALA A 244 42.25 4.60 26.67
CA ALA A 244 42.69 4.86 28.02
C ALA A 244 43.34 6.24 28.17
N SER A 245 42.96 6.97 29.20
CA SER A 245 43.88 7.84 29.90
C SER A 245 44.33 7.12 31.17
N ALA A 246 45.51 6.53 31.09
CA ALA A 246 46.29 6.21 32.27
C ALA A 246 46.76 7.53 32.89
N THR A 247 46.39 7.75 34.16
CA THR A 247 47.24 8.24 35.25
C THR A 247 46.48 8.02 36.55
#